data_AF-A0A4P8WH76-F1
#
_entry.id   AF-A0A4P8WH76-F1
#
_cell.length_a   1.000
_cell.length_b   1.000
_cell.length_c   1.000
_cell.angle_alpha   90.00
_cell.angle_beta   90.00
_cell.angle_gamma   90.00
#
_symmetry.space_group_name_H-M   'P 1'
#
loop_
_entity.id
_entity.type
_entity.pdbx_description
1 polymer ?
#
loop_
_entity_poly.entity_id
_entity_poly.type
_entity_poly.pdbx_seq_one_letter_code
_entity_poly.pdbx_strand_id
1 'polypeptide(L)'
;MSEDTWTTSRRAFVTYGAVSTGTLFGATGATAATGSEPTDSEPVEQGVMRPYQFTPGSRATVVESDLDWQPARFDDAYQTNVVAYDHAPSYRAFLFTDPDATLEADQSFEFGGVQGSPGTADRQFVTVGLE
;
A
#
# COMPACT_ATOMS: atom_id res chain seq x y z
N MET A 1 -8.37 43.99 21.24
CA MET A 1 -7.42 42.91 20.88
C MET A 1 -8.07 41.63 21.38
N SER A 2 -8.48 40.79 20.44
CA SER A 2 -9.17 39.53 20.71
C SER A 2 -8.13 38.41 20.75
N GLU A 3 -8.09 37.66 21.84
CA GLU A 3 -7.25 36.47 21.98
C GLU A 3 -8.18 35.25 21.97
N ASP A 4 -8.25 34.58 20.83
CA ASP A 4 -8.94 33.31 20.63
C ASP A 4 -8.16 32.19 21.32
N THR A 5 -8.65 31.73 22.48
CA THR A 5 -8.15 30.52 23.14
C THR A 5 -8.74 29.29 22.48
N TRP A 6 -7.98 28.64 21.59
CA TRP A 6 -8.33 27.34 21.03
C TRP A 6 -8.17 26.22 22.07
N THR A 7 -9.30 25.67 22.52
CA THR A 7 -9.37 24.51 23.41
C THR A 7 -9.13 23.22 22.61
N THR A 8 -7.97 22.58 22.82
CA THR A 8 -7.69 21.22 22.33
C THR A 8 -8.58 20.22 23.06
N SER A 9 -9.62 19.74 22.37
CA SER A 9 -10.50 18.67 22.81
C SER A 9 -9.85 17.31 22.58
N ARG A 10 -9.35 16.69 23.66
CA ARG A 10 -8.81 15.32 23.62
C ARG A 10 -9.99 14.35 23.59
N ARG A 11 -10.28 13.75 22.43
CA ARG A 11 -11.27 12.67 22.33
C ARG A 11 -10.66 11.37 22.86
N ALA A 12 -11.18 10.91 23.99
CA ALA A 12 -10.93 9.58 24.53
C ALA A 12 -11.89 8.58 23.86
N PHE A 13 -11.36 7.50 23.30
CA PHE A 13 -12.18 6.37 22.86
C PHE A 13 -12.30 5.37 24.01
N VAL A 14 -13.54 5.13 24.45
CA VAL A 14 -13.89 4.10 25.42
C VAL A 14 -14.09 2.79 24.66
N THR A 15 -13.23 1.81 24.88
CA THR A 15 -13.45 0.44 24.42
C THR A 15 -14.27 -0.31 25.47
N TYR A 16 -15.57 -0.45 25.22
CA TYR A 16 -16.46 -1.35 25.95
C TYR A 16 -16.63 -2.61 25.10
N GLY A 17 -16.23 -3.77 25.63
CA GLY A 17 -16.37 -5.05 24.94
C GLY A 17 -16.45 -6.18 25.95
N ALA A 18 -17.64 -6.36 26.52
CA ALA A 18 -18.01 -7.52 27.32
C ALA A 18 -18.71 -8.54 26.42
N VAL A 19 -18.17 -9.76 26.30
CA VAL A 19 -18.91 -10.96 25.86
C VAL A 19 -18.28 -12.15 26.60
N SER A 20 -18.78 -12.48 27.78
CA SER A 20 -19.77 -13.54 28.05
C SER A 20 -19.28 -14.95 27.74
N THR A 21 -18.96 -15.68 28.82
CA THR A 21 -18.66 -17.11 28.87
C THR A 21 -19.84 -17.94 28.39
N GLY A 22 -19.60 -18.90 27.50
CA GLY A 22 -20.56 -19.93 27.13
C GLY A 22 -19.83 -21.26 26.88
N THR A 23 -20.07 -22.24 27.75
CA THR A 23 -19.47 -23.59 27.69
C THR A 23 -20.37 -24.60 26.98
N LEU A 24 -19.71 -25.42 26.16
CA LEU A 24 -19.87 -26.88 25.97
C LEU A 24 -20.80 -27.50 24.88
N PHE A 25 -20.13 -28.42 24.15
CA PHE A 25 -20.53 -29.62 23.38
C PHE A 25 -21.29 -29.49 22.04
N GLY A 26 -20.73 -30.12 21.00
CA GLY A 26 -21.49 -30.55 19.82
C GLY A 26 -20.62 -30.79 18.59
N ALA A 27 -20.52 -32.04 18.15
CA ALA A 27 -19.64 -32.53 17.10
C ALA A 27 -19.87 -31.96 15.68
N THR A 28 -18.84 -32.18 14.87
CA THR A 28 -18.85 -32.46 13.40
C THR A 28 -18.64 -31.27 12.46
N GLY A 29 -17.42 -31.24 11.91
CA GLY A 29 -17.16 -30.96 10.50
C GLY A 29 -17.13 -29.50 10.06
N ALA A 30 -15.94 -28.93 9.94
CA ALA A 30 -15.60 -28.01 8.85
C ALA A 30 -14.07 -27.81 8.84
N THR A 31 -13.49 -28.18 7.70
CA THR A 31 -12.21 -27.74 7.13
C THR A 31 -11.33 -26.85 8.02
N ALA A 32 -10.16 -27.37 8.40
CA ALA A 32 -9.03 -26.54 8.72
C ALA A 32 -8.76 -25.64 7.50
N ALA A 33 -9.10 -24.36 7.62
CA ALA A 33 -8.46 -23.35 6.81
C ALA A 33 -7.00 -23.38 7.24
N THR A 34 -6.16 -24.02 6.42
CA THR A 34 -4.73 -23.77 6.39
C THR A 34 -4.59 -22.25 6.36
N GLY A 35 -4.24 -21.67 7.50
CA GLY A 35 -3.69 -20.32 7.51
C GLY A 35 -2.46 -20.41 6.64
N SER A 36 -2.54 -19.78 5.47
CA SER A 36 -1.37 -19.60 4.62
C SER A 36 -0.29 -19.01 5.52
N GLU A 37 0.81 -19.74 5.68
CA GLU A 37 2.03 -19.15 6.23
C GLU A 37 2.32 -17.91 5.37
N PRO A 38 2.61 -16.75 5.98
CA PRO A 38 3.09 -15.62 5.21
C PRO A 38 4.34 -16.10 4.50
N THR A 39 4.27 -16.16 3.17
CA THR A 39 5.48 -16.34 2.38
C THR A 39 6.30 -15.10 2.67
N ASP A 40 7.46 -15.27 3.31
CA ASP A 40 8.48 -14.23 3.51
C ASP A 40 9.02 -13.86 2.11
N SER A 41 8.18 -13.19 1.32
CA SER A 41 8.55 -12.56 0.08
C SER A 41 9.40 -11.35 0.46
N GLU A 42 10.60 -11.26 -0.09
CA GLU A 42 11.47 -10.11 0.19
C GLU A 42 10.70 -8.82 -0.15
N PRO A 43 10.78 -7.79 0.72
CA PRO A 43 10.04 -6.56 0.51
C PRO A 43 10.50 -5.90 -0.79
N VAL A 44 9.53 -5.45 -1.58
CA VAL A 44 9.84 -4.68 -2.78
C VAL A 44 10.39 -3.33 -2.35
N GLU A 45 11.67 -3.08 -2.61
CA GLU A 45 12.38 -1.87 -2.11
C GLU A 45 12.25 -0.66 -3.06
N GLN A 46 11.86 -0.89 -4.31
CA GLN A 46 11.85 0.12 -5.35
C GLN A 46 10.66 -0.01 -6.29
N GLY A 47 10.22 1.12 -6.84
CA GLY A 47 9.24 1.15 -7.92
C GLY A 47 9.44 2.36 -8.82
N VAL A 48 8.68 2.40 -9.91
CA VAL A 48 8.71 3.46 -10.90
C VAL A 48 7.33 4.10 -10.97
N MET A 49 7.30 5.43 -10.99
CA MET A 49 6.06 6.22 -11.04
C MET A 49 6.22 7.43 -11.95
N ARG A 50 5.09 8.04 -12.34
CA ARG A 50 5.16 9.37 -12.97
C ARG A 50 5.47 10.43 -11.91
N PRO A 51 6.31 11.44 -12.18
CA PRO A 51 6.71 12.43 -11.19
C PRO A 51 5.55 13.15 -10.50
N TYR A 52 4.48 13.47 -11.24
CA TYR A 52 3.31 14.14 -10.68
C TYR A 52 2.43 13.24 -9.82
N GLN A 53 2.60 11.92 -9.91
CA GLN A 53 1.88 10.96 -9.09
C GLN A 53 2.56 10.77 -7.75
N PHE A 54 3.88 10.98 -7.67
CA PHE A 54 4.70 10.69 -6.50
C PHE A 54 4.63 11.80 -5.45
N THR A 55 4.40 11.41 -4.19
CA THR A 55 4.44 12.32 -3.03
C THR A 55 5.39 11.72 -1.98
N PRO A 56 6.57 12.34 -1.72
CA PRO A 56 7.53 11.83 -0.74
C PRO A 56 6.94 11.70 0.67
N GLY A 57 7.32 10.64 1.39
CA GLY A 57 6.87 10.37 2.77
C GLY A 57 5.36 10.10 2.89
N SER A 58 4.67 9.90 1.77
CA SER A 58 3.26 9.54 1.79
C SER A 58 3.10 8.04 1.88
N ARG A 59 2.20 7.61 2.78
CA ARG A 59 1.75 6.24 2.85
C ARG A 59 0.74 5.94 1.76
N ALA A 60 0.91 4.80 1.11
CA ALA A 60 0.03 4.30 0.08
C ALA A 60 -0.30 2.83 0.32
N THR A 61 -1.45 2.42 -0.20
CA THR A 61 -1.94 1.05 -0.14
C THR A 61 -2.23 0.56 -1.55
N VAL A 62 -1.81 -0.67 -1.86
CA VAL A 62 -2.09 -1.33 -3.15
C VAL A 62 -3.58 -1.66 -3.20
N VAL A 63 -4.25 -1.11 -4.21
CA VAL A 63 -5.69 -1.33 -4.46
C VAL A 63 -5.91 -2.43 -5.48
N GLU A 64 -4.99 -2.56 -6.43
CA GLU A 64 -5.02 -3.55 -7.49
C GLU A 64 -3.58 -3.94 -7.81
N SER A 65 -3.28 -5.23 -7.77
CA SER A 65 -1.97 -5.77 -8.12
C SER A 65 -2.02 -6.48 -9.47
N ASP A 66 -0.85 -6.69 -10.07
CA ASP A 66 -0.66 -7.64 -11.17
C ASP A 66 -1.50 -7.35 -12.44
N LEU A 67 -1.63 -6.08 -12.80
CA LEU A 67 -2.33 -5.67 -14.02
C LEU A 67 -1.56 -6.11 -15.28
N ASP A 68 -2.24 -6.82 -16.18
CA ASP A 68 -1.75 -7.23 -17.53
C ASP A 68 -1.55 -6.05 -18.51
N TRP A 69 -1.34 -4.84 -18.02
CA TRP A 69 -1.16 -3.64 -18.82
C TRP A 69 0.05 -2.84 -18.36
N GLN A 70 0.91 -2.45 -19.30
CA GLN A 70 1.97 -1.47 -19.06
C GLN A 70 2.02 -0.43 -20.20
N PRO A 71 2.57 0.77 -19.94
CA PRO A 71 2.86 1.74 -20.99
C PRO A 71 3.78 1.15 -22.07
N ALA A 72 3.38 1.25 -23.35
CA ALA A 72 4.14 0.73 -24.50
C ALA A 72 5.55 1.33 -24.71
N ARG A 73 5.91 2.34 -23.90
CA ARG A 73 7.19 3.04 -23.93
C ARG A 73 8.24 2.42 -23.01
N PHE A 74 7.87 1.48 -22.14
CA PHE A 74 8.84 0.72 -21.39
C PHE A 74 9.46 -0.34 -22.30
N ASP A 75 10.78 -0.29 -22.42
CA ASP A 75 11.55 -1.34 -23.11
C ASP A 75 11.62 -2.62 -22.26
N ASP A 76 11.56 -2.46 -20.94
CA ASP A 76 11.55 -3.54 -19.96
C ASP A 76 10.13 -3.97 -19.58
N ALA A 77 9.98 -5.21 -19.14
CA ALA A 77 8.73 -5.70 -18.56
C ALA A 77 8.62 -5.20 -17.11
N TYR A 78 7.48 -4.61 -16.76
CA TYR A 78 7.17 -4.18 -15.40
C TYR A 78 5.86 -4.80 -14.94
N GLN A 79 5.79 -5.14 -13.66
CA GLN A 79 4.53 -5.42 -13.01
C GLN A 79 3.80 -4.12 -12.72
N THR A 80 2.55 -4.00 -13.16
CA THR A 80 1.76 -2.79 -12.97
C THR A 80 0.79 -2.95 -11.82
N ASN A 81 0.83 -2.01 -10.89
CA ASN A 81 0.00 -1.96 -9.70
C ASN A 81 -0.72 -0.60 -9.63
N VAL A 82 -1.88 -0.57 -8.98
CA VAL A 82 -2.60 0.66 -8.63
C VAL A 82 -2.52 0.86 -7.13
N VAL A 83 -2.09 2.05 -6.73
CA VAL A 83 -2.01 2.44 -5.33
C VAL A 83 -2.97 3.59 -5.04
N ALA A 84 -3.49 3.64 -3.82
CA ALA A 84 -4.22 4.78 -3.28
C ALA A 84 -3.46 5.37 -2.09
N TYR A 85 -3.50 6.70 -1.98
CA TYR A 85 -2.87 7.40 -0.88
C TYR A 85 -3.76 7.41 0.36
N ASP A 86 -3.21 7.10 1.53
CA ASP A 86 -3.98 7.02 2.77
C ASP A 86 -4.63 8.37 3.13
N HIS A 87 -3.93 9.47 2.85
CA HIS A 87 -4.43 10.83 3.09
C HIS A 87 -5.44 11.31 2.02
N ALA A 88 -5.52 10.63 0.88
CA ALA A 88 -6.42 10.96 -0.22
C ALA A 88 -6.79 9.69 -1.03
N PRO A 89 -7.67 8.80 -0.50
CA PRO A 89 -7.92 7.50 -1.13
C PRO A 89 -8.57 7.56 -2.52
N SER A 90 -9.16 8.70 -2.88
CA SER A 90 -9.68 8.97 -4.22
C SER A 90 -8.57 9.28 -5.23
N TYR A 91 -7.39 9.68 -4.77
CA TYR A 91 -6.21 9.89 -5.60
C TYR A 91 -5.48 8.56 -5.79
N ARG A 92 -5.60 8.00 -6.99
CA ARG A 92 -4.96 6.74 -7.38
C ARG A 92 -3.79 6.98 -8.32
N ALA A 93 -2.76 6.17 -8.18
CA ALA A 93 -1.56 6.24 -9.01
C ALA A 93 -1.17 4.86 -9.54
N PHE A 94 -0.43 4.85 -10.65
CA PHE A 94 0.21 3.65 -11.14
C PHE A 94 1.60 3.52 -10.51
N LEU A 95 1.91 2.33 -10.05
CA LEU A 95 3.21 1.93 -9.55
C LEU A 95 3.71 0.75 -10.39
N PHE A 96 4.88 0.91 -10.99
CA PHE A 96 5.51 -0.12 -11.81
C PHE A 96 6.66 -0.74 -11.01
N THR A 97 6.64 -2.04 -10.78
CA THR A 97 7.71 -2.76 -10.06
C THR A 97 8.38 -3.76 -11.00
N ASP A 98 9.58 -4.22 -10.64
CA ASP A 98 10.24 -5.28 -11.40
C ASP A 98 9.34 -6.52 -11.50
N PRO A 99 9.42 -7.32 -12.58
CA PRO A 99 8.49 -8.43 -12.82
C PRO A 99 8.61 -9.54 -11.77
N ASP A 100 9.76 -9.64 -11.11
CA ASP A 100 9.99 -10.57 -10.00
C ASP A 100 9.58 -9.99 -8.63
N ALA A 101 9.20 -8.71 -8.58
CA ALA A 101 8.80 -8.01 -7.37
C ALA A 101 7.27 -8.03 -7.21
N THR A 102 6.78 -8.87 -6.30
CA THR A 102 5.36 -9.05 -6.05
C THR A 102 4.86 -8.10 -4.97
N LEU A 103 3.84 -7.31 -5.30
CA LEU A 103 3.06 -6.55 -4.34
C LEU A 103 1.66 -7.16 -4.25
N GLU A 104 1.16 -7.37 -3.04
CA GLU A 104 -0.18 -7.90 -2.82
C GLU A 104 -1.22 -6.78 -2.67
N ALA A 105 -2.47 -7.06 -3.04
CA ALA A 105 -3.58 -6.16 -2.72
C ALA A 105 -3.68 -5.94 -1.19
N ASP A 106 -4.10 -4.74 -0.79
CA ASP A 106 -4.15 -4.27 0.59
C ASP A 106 -2.78 -4.16 1.30
N GLN A 107 -1.67 -4.39 0.61
CA GLN A 107 -0.34 -4.10 1.13
C GLN A 107 -0.11 -2.58 1.22
N SER A 108 0.39 -2.11 2.35
CA SER A 108 0.76 -0.70 2.55
C SER A 108 2.26 -0.52 2.68
N PHE A 109 2.76 0.61 2.18
CA PHE A 109 4.16 1.05 2.31
C PHE A 109 4.23 2.58 2.32
N GLU A 110 5.36 3.11 2.75
CA GLU A 110 5.69 4.53 2.65
C GLU A 110 6.57 4.78 1.41
N PHE A 111 6.27 5.87 0.70
CA PHE A 111 7.15 6.33 -0.35
C PHE A 111 8.39 7.02 0.21
N GLY A 112 9.55 6.43 -0.04
CA GLY A 112 10.85 7.04 0.23
C GLY A 112 11.18 8.20 -0.72
N GLY A 113 12.47 8.45 -0.93
CA GLY A 113 12.96 9.47 -1.87
C GLY A 113 12.95 9.04 -3.34
N VAL A 114 13.12 10.01 -4.25
CA VAL A 114 13.47 9.71 -5.66
C VAL A 114 14.90 9.21 -5.71
N GLN A 115 15.09 7.99 -6.19
CA GLN A 115 16.40 7.33 -6.31
C GLN A 115 17.05 7.59 -7.67
N GLY A 116 16.27 8.00 -8.68
CA GLY A 116 16.79 8.32 -10.00
C GLY A 116 15.71 8.34 -11.09
N SER A 117 16.16 8.18 -12.33
CA SER A 117 15.29 7.90 -13.47
C SER A 117 15.53 6.47 -13.94
N PRO A 118 14.47 5.73 -14.32
CA PRO A 118 14.65 4.41 -14.91
C PRO A 118 15.49 4.51 -16.18
N GLY A 119 16.42 3.58 -16.39
CA GLY A 119 17.45 3.67 -17.44
C GLY A 119 16.90 3.70 -18.88
N THR A 120 15.66 3.26 -19.09
CA THR A 120 15.01 3.10 -20.39
C THR A 120 13.84 4.06 -20.63
N ALA A 121 13.34 4.74 -19.59
CA ALA A 121 12.20 5.63 -19.73
C ALA A 121 12.64 7.10 -19.72
N ASP A 122 12.19 7.85 -20.72
CA ASP A 122 12.28 9.32 -20.75
C ASP A 122 11.96 9.96 -19.39
N ARG A 123 12.38 11.21 -19.18
CA ARG A 123 12.17 12.08 -17.97
C ARG A 123 10.73 12.15 -17.41
N GLN A 124 9.79 11.41 -17.99
CA GLN A 124 8.40 11.24 -17.64
C GLN A 124 8.16 10.21 -16.52
N PHE A 125 9.21 9.51 -16.05
CA PHE A 125 9.15 8.62 -14.89
C PHE A 125 10.31 8.83 -13.92
N VAL A 126 10.11 8.43 -12.68
CA VAL A 126 11.09 8.46 -11.58
C VAL A 126 11.09 7.13 -10.87
N THR A 127 12.27 6.69 -10.46
CA THR A 127 12.45 5.56 -9.53
C THR A 127 12.28 6.09 -8.12
N VAL A 128 11.43 5.43 -7.34
CA VAL A 128 11.05 5.80 -5.97
C VAL A 128 11.34 4.62 -5.03
N GLY A 129 11.77 4.92 -3.81
CA GLY A 129 11.91 3.90 -2.78
C GLY A 129 10.55 3.52 -2.16
N LEU A 130 10.43 2.28 -1.75
CA LEU A 130 9.27 1.74 -1.03
C LEU A 130 9.77 1.18 0.32
N GLU A 131 9.18 1.66 1.42
CA GLU A 131 9.59 1.35 2.80
C GLU A 131 8.44 0.80 3.66
#